data_AF-A0A6P5QNT1-F1
#
_entry.id   AF-A0A6P5QNT1-F1
#
_cell.length_a   1.000
_cell.length_b   1.000
_cell.length_c   1.000
_cell.angle_alpha   90.00
_cell.angle_beta   90.00
_cell.angle_gamma   90.00
#
_symmetry.space_group_name_H-M   'P 1'
#
loop_
_entity.id
_entity.type
_entity.pdbx_description
1 polymer ?
#
loop_
_entity_poly.entity_id
_entity_poly.type
_entity_poly.pdbx_seq_one_letter_code
_entity_poly.pdbx_strand_id
1 'polypeptide(L)'
;MAAMQTLAPRVRGWKYFVLLLAAWNVCPPTTRKEAVFGGGAKTRRPTSQLREKPGARPSPRDLAMAFPSLSAGQDPWRSLSSEELEKQYSPSRWVIRTKPEEVVGNFVQIGSQATQKARATRRNQLDVPYGDGEGEKLDIYFPDEDSKAFPLFLFLHGGYWQSGSKDDSAFMVNPLTAQGIVVAIVAYDIAPKGTLDQMVDQVTRSVVFLQRRYPSNEGIYLCGHSAGAHLAAMVLLARWTKHGVTPNLQGFLLVSGIYDLEPLVATSQNGPLRMTLEDAQRNSPQRHLDVVPAQPVAPACPVLVLVGQHDSPEFHRQSKEFYETLLRVGWKASFQQLHGVDHFDIIENLTREDDVLTQIILKTVFQKL
;
A
#
# COMPACT_ATOMS: atom_id res chain seq x y z
N MET A 1 -48.77 28.06 -14.91
CA MET A 1 -48.32 26.88 -15.68
C MET A 1 -47.05 27.31 -16.42
N ALA A 2 -45.86 26.92 -15.95
CA ALA A 2 -45.10 25.72 -16.34
C ALA A 2 -44.11 26.08 -17.48
N ALA A 3 -42.83 25.68 -17.52
CA ALA A 3 -41.98 24.90 -16.62
C ALA A 3 -40.50 25.19 -16.96
N MET A 4 -39.63 25.01 -15.97
CA MET A 4 -38.17 24.92 -16.09
C MET A 4 -37.76 23.72 -16.96
N GLN A 5 -36.72 23.87 -17.79
CA GLN A 5 -35.94 22.76 -18.32
C GLN A 5 -34.47 22.92 -17.93
N THR A 6 -34.00 21.91 -17.22
CA THR A 6 -32.66 21.69 -16.69
C THR A 6 -31.74 21.16 -17.79
N LEU A 7 -30.53 21.72 -17.89
CA LEU A 7 -29.45 21.22 -18.74
C LEU A 7 -28.63 20.18 -17.95
N ALA A 8 -28.62 18.94 -18.44
CA ALA A 8 -27.73 17.88 -17.98
C ALA A 8 -26.38 17.91 -18.75
N PRO A 9 -25.23 17.67 -18.10
CA PRO A 9 -23.97 17.51 -18.80
C PRO A 9 -23.83 16.08 -19.38
N ARG A 10 -23.39 16.03 -20.64
CA ARG A 10 -23.14 14.81 -21.42
C ARG A 10 -21.90 14.07 -20.89
N VAL A 11 -22.09 12.88 -20.34
CA VAL A 11 -21.01 11.90 -20.15
C VAL A 11 -20.81 11.14 -21.46
N ARG A 12 -19.67 11.33 -22.13
CA ARG A 12 -19.23 10.51 -23.27
C ARG A 12 -17.83 9.98 -23.00
N GLY A 13 -17.69 8.66 -23.05
CA GLY A 13 -16.41 7.99 -23.31
C GLY A 13 -15.95 7.01 -22.25
N TRP A 14 -16.64 5.87 -22.07
CA TRP A 14 -16.16 4.75 -21.25
C TRP A 14 -16.73 3.40 -21.72
N LYS A 15 -16.58 3.10 -23.02
CA LYS A 15 -17.05 1.81 -23.59
C LYS A 15 -16.00 1.03 -24.39
N TYR A 16 -14.71 1.38 -24.31
CA TYR A 16 -13.66 0.71 -25.10
C TYR A 16 -12.59 -0.04 -24.30
N PHE A 17 -12.74 -0.23 -22.98
CA PHE A 17 -11.68 -0.82 -22.16
C PHE A 17 -11.94 -2.24 -21.61
N VAL A 18 -13.11 -2.81 -21.82
CA VAL A 18 -13.48 -4.14 -21.26
C VAL A 18 -13.17 -5.30 -22.23
N LEU A 19 -12.74 -5.03 -23.47
CA LEU A 19 -12.60 -6.05 -24.52
C LEU A 19 -11.17 -6.56 -24.77
N LEU A 20 -10.17 -6.09 -24.02
CA LEU A 20 -8.76 -6.49 -24.23
C LEU A 20 -8.21 -7.50 -23.21
N LEU A 21 -9.01 -7.93 -22.23
CA LEU A 21 -8.60 -8.92 -21.21
C LEU A 21 -9.20 -10.33 -21.41
N ALA A 22 -10.04 -10.54 -22.44
CA ALA A 22 -10.79 -11.79 -22.62
C ALA A 22 -10.36 -12.65 -23.82
N ALA A 23 -9.18 -12.39 -24.38
CA ALA A 23 -8.60 -13.26 -25.40
C ALA A 23 -7.18 -13.62 -24.96
N TRP A 24 -7.03 -14.76 -24.28
CA TRP A 24 -6.06 -15.81 -24.58
C TRP A 24 -6.26 -16.96 -23.58
N ASN A 25 -6.26 -18.18 -24.13
CA ASN A 25 -6.21 -19.51 -23.50
C ASN A 25 -7.53 -20.22 -23.15
N VAL A 26 -7.97 -21.04 -24.09
CA VAL A 26 -8.81 -22.23 -23.92
C VAL A 26 -7.97 -23.46 -24.29
N CYS A 27 -7.77 -24.42 -23.38
CA CYS A 27 -8.07 -25.86 -23.56
C CYS A 27 -7.67 -26.72 -22.31
N PRO A 28 -8.41 -27.82 -21.99
CA PRO A 28 -8.36 -28.54 -20.70
C PRO A 28 -7.65 -29.91 -20.76
N PRO A 29 -7.47 -30.61 -19.60
CA PRO A 29 -7.96 -32.00 -19.56
C PRO A 29 -8.55 -32.53 -18.21
N THR A 30 -9.69 -33.24 -18.35
CA THR A 30 -10.15 -34.55 -17.80
C THR A 30 -9.83 -35.09 -16.38
N THR A 31 -10.88 -35.18 -15.56
CA THR A 31 -11.46 -36.29 -14.74
C THR A 31 -10.62 -37.39 -14.02
N ARG A 32 -10.86 -37.57 -12.69
CA ARG A 32 -11.33 -38.79 -11.93
C ARG A 32 -11.38 -38.44 -10.41
N LYS A 33 -12.51 -38.47 -9.67
CA LYS A 33 -13.13 -39.56 -8.84
C LYS A 33 -12.11 -40.36 -7.99
N GLU A 34 -12.18 -40.49 -6.65
CA GLU A 34 -13.23 -40.99 -5.71
C GLU A 34 -12.81 -40.72 -4.23
N ALA A 35 -13.71 -40.31 -3.31
CA ALA A 35 -14.39 -41.06 -2.21
C ALA A 35 -13.53 -41.41 -0.94
N VAL A 36 -13.73 -40.82 0.25
CA VAL A 36 -14.69 -40.99 1.41
C VAL A 36 -14.09 -41.75 2.62
N PHE A 37 -14.49 -41.28 3.83
CA PHE A 37 -14.40 -41.83 5.21
C PHE A 37 -13.17 -41.40 6.03
N GLY A 38 -13.26 -40.89 7.27
CA GLY A 38 -14.33 -40.89 8.26
C GLY A 38 -13.81 -41.57 9.54
N GLY A 39 -13.63 -40.83 10.64
CA GLY A 39 -13.26 -41.41 11.93
C GLY A 39 -12.70 -40.39 12.91
N GLY A 40 -13.52 -40.01 13.91
CA GLY A 40 -13.12 -39.08 14.97
C GLY A 40 -12.44 -39.77 16.14
N ALA A 41 -11.73 -38.98 16.96
CA ALA A 41 -11.61 -39.20 18.40
C ALA A 41 -11.15 -37.91 19.08
N LYS A 42 -11.91 -37.50 20.09
CA LYS A 42 -11.56 -36.48 21.09
C LYS A 42 -10.48 -37.03 22.01
N THR A 43 -9.43 -36.26 22.31
CA THR A 43 -8.73 -36.36 23.60
C THR A 43 -8.28 -34.98 24.08
N ARG A 44 -8.43 -34.79 25.40
CA ARG A 44 -8.28 -33.54 26.14
C ARG A 44 -6.81 -33.19 26.39
N ARG A 45 -6.55 -31.87 26.46
CA ARG A 45 -5.33 -31.22 26.97
C ARG A 45 -4.99 -31.64 28.41
N PRO A 46 -3.71 -31.49 28.80
CA PRO A 46 -3.38 -30.89 30.07
C PRO A 46 -2.59 -29.58 29.89
N THR A 47 -3.06 -28.56 30.57
CA THR A 47 -2.43 -27.27 30.82
C THR A 47 -1.18 -27.42 31.69
N SER A 48 -0.06 -26.86 31.26
CA SER A 48 1.02 -26.45 32.17
C SER A 48 1.34 -24.98 31.95
N GLN A 49 1.19 -24.20 33.02
CA GLN A 49 1.55 -22.79 33.08
C GLN A 49 3.07 -22.69 33.19
N LEU A 50 3.72 -22.16 32.15
CA LEU A 50 5.08 -21.64 32.26
C LEU A 50 5.01 -20.11 32.28
N ARG A 51 5.41 -19.59 33.44
CA ARG A 51 5.48 -18.17 33.75
C ARG A 51 6.76 -17.62 33.11
N GLU A 52 6.67 -17.03 31.92
CA GLU A 52 7.80 -16.37 31.28
C GLU A 52 8.16 -15.09 32.03
N LYS A 53 9.41 -15.01 32.50
CA LYS A 53 10.02 -13.74 32.95
C LYS A 53 10.24 -12.86 31.72
N PRO A 54 10.10 -11.53 31.81
CA PRO A 54 10.41 -10.65 30.68
C PRO A 54 11.91 -10.71 30.39
N GLY A 55 12.27 -11.35 29.29
CA GLY A 55 13.64 -11.37 28.76
C GLY A 55 14.06 -9.98 28.30
N ALA A 56 15.32 -9.62 28.57
CA ALA A 56 15.92 -8.39 28.08
C ALA A 56 15.81 -8.32 26.53
N ARG A 57 15.52 -7.13 25.99
CA ARG A 57 15.53 -6.92 24.53
C ARG A 57 16.93 -7.25 23.99
N PRO A 58 17.05 -8.08 22.94
CA PRO A 58 18.34 -8.42 22.35
C PRO A 58 19.03 -7.15 21.86
N SER A 59 20.35 -7.08 21.99
CA SER A 59 21.11 -5.94 21.52
C SER A 59 21.12 -5.88 19.99
N PRO A 60 21.38 -4.71 19.36
CA PRO A 60 21.52 -4.61 17.91
C PRO A 60 22.56 -5.58 17.31
N ARG A 61 23.59 -5.94 18.09
CA ARG A 61 24.59 -6.95 17.69
C ARG A 61 24.04 -8.37 17.70
N ASP A 62 23.14 -8.70 18.63
CA ASP A 62 22.51 -10.02 18.72
C ASP A 62 21.53 -10.23 17.55
N LEU A 63 20.85 -9.17 17.11
CA LEU A 63 20.02 -9.18 15.89
C LEU A 63 20.85 -9.31 14.62
N ALA A 64 21.99 -8.62 14.54
CA ALA A 64 22.91 -8.72 13.39
C ALA A 64 23.54 -10.12 13.24
N MET A 65 23.70 -10.87 14.33
CA MET A 65 24.21 -12.25 14.33
C MET A 65 23.11 -13.30 14.10
N ALA A 66 21.84 -12.99 14.39
CA ALA A 66 20.70 -13.89 14.18
C ALA A 66 20.24 -13.96 12.71
N PHE A 67 20.58 -12.96 11.91
CA PHE A 67 20.26 -12.89 10.49
C PHE A 67 21.55 -12.65 9.73
N PRO A 68 22.18 -13.71 9.17
CA PRO A 68 23.28 -13.51 8.24
C PRO A 68 22.84 -12.49 7.20
N SER A 69 23.68 -11.51 6.89
CA SER A 69 23.52 -10.76 5.65
C SER A 69 23.26 -11.79 4.56
N LEU A 70 22.18 -11.66 3.79
CA LEU A 70 22.02 -12.40 2.55
C LEU A 70 23.17 -11.94 1.64
N SER A 71 24.30 -12.61 1.82
CA SER A 71 25.55 -12.41 1.11
C SER A 71 25.30 -12.89 -0.31
N ALA A 72 25.12 -11.99 -1.28
CA ALA A 72 25.25 -12.25 -2.72
C ALA A 72 24.82 -13.67 -3.16
N GLY A 73 23.71 -14.15 -2.62
CA GLY A 73 23.16 -15.47 -2.83
C GLY A 73 21.99 -15.25 -3.76
N GLN A 74 22.00 -15.91 -4.91
CA GLN A 74 21.09 -15.68 -6.03
C GLN A 74 19.69 -15.32 -5.56
N ASP A 75 19.22 -14.12 -5.95
CA ASP A 75 17.86 -13.68 -5.65
C ASP A 75 16.88 -14.79 -6.09
N PRO A 76 16.03 -15.35 -5.20
CA PRO A 76 15.27 -16.56 -5.49
C PRO A 76 14.43 -16.48 -6.78
N TRP A 77 13.95 -15.29 -7.11
CA TRP A 77 13.16 -15.01 -8.31
C TRP A 77 13.91 -15.32 -9.61
N ARG A 78 15.26 -15.25 -9.64
CA ARG A 78 16.07 -15.54 -10.82
C ARG A 78 16.03 -17.01 -11.25
N SER A 79 15.64 -17.89 -10.33
CA SER A 79 15.48 -19.33 -10.59
C SER A 79 14.08 -19.71 -11.07
N LEU A 80 13.12 -18.77 -11.02
CA LEU A 80 11.75 -19.02 -11.44
C LEU A 80 11.64 -19.06 -12.96
N SER A 81 10.71 -19.88 -13.47
CA SER A 81 10.29 -19.78 -14.86
C SER A 81 9.57 -18.44 -15.08
N SER A 82 9.52 -17.97 -16.34
CA SER A 82 8.79 -16.74 -16.67
C SER A 82 7.32 -16.78 -16.26
N GLU A 83 6.66 -17.94 -16.37
CA GLU A 83 5.26 -18.11 -15.96
C GLU A 83 5.07 -18.05 -14.44
N GLU A 84 5.98 -18.65 -13.67
CA GLU A 84 5.91 -18.60 -12.22
C GLU A 84 6.26 -17.19 -11.72
N LEU A 85 7.25 -16.52 -12.32
CA LEU A 85 7.55 -15.12 -12.02
C LEU A 85 6.33 -14.23 -12.29
N GLU A 86 5.67 -14.40 -13.44
CA GLU A 86 4.44 -13.67 -13.77
C GLU A 86 3.33 -13.92 -12.73
N LYS A 87 3.19 -15.17 -12.28
CA LYS A 87 2.24 -15.53 -11.23
C LYS A 87 2.57 -14.86 -9.90
N GLN A 88 3.83 -14.85 -9.50
CA GLN A 88 4.28 -14.22 -8.25
C GLN A 88 3.97 -12.72 -8.22
N TYR A 89 4.06 -12.04 -9.36
CA TYR A 89 3.76 -10.61 -9.49
C TYR A 89 2.34 -10.33 -10.01
N SER A 90 1.44 -11.31 -9.96
CA SER A 90 0.02 -11.14 -10.26
C SER A 90 -0.83 -11.44 -9.02
N PRO A 91 -1.00 -10.50 -8.07
CA PRO A 91 -1.75 -10.75 -6.84
C PRO A 91 -3.18 -11.30 -7.06
N SER A 92 -3.82 -10.92 -8.17
CA SER A 92 -5.12 -11.47 -8.59
C SER A 92 -5.12 -12.99 -8.75
N ARG A 93 -3.99 -13.63 -9.04
CA ARG A 93 -3.86 -15.09 -9.15
C ARG A 93 -3.72 -15.81 -7.80
N TRP A 94 -3.63 -15.07 -6.69
CA TRP A 94 -3.49 -15.60 -5.33
C TRP A 94 -4.74 -15.43 -4.46
N VAL A 95 -5.73 -14.71 -4.97
CA VAL A 95 -7.00 -14.48 -4.27
C VAL A 95 -7.76 -15.79 -4.09
N ILE A 96 -8.34 -15.98 -2.91
CA ILE A 96 -9.08 -17.20 -2.57
C ILE A 96 -10.60 -17.00 -2.49
N ARG A 97 -11.05 -15.75 -2.47
CA ARG A 97 -12.45 -15.37 -2.21
C ARG A 97 -13.29 -15.21 -3.48
N THR A 98 -12.66 -15.05 -4.64
CA THR A 98 -13.32 -14.84 -5.94
C THR A 98 -12.42 -15.36 -7.06
N LYS A 99 -12.86 -15.25 -8.31
CA LYS A 99 -12.04 -15.65 -9.45
C LYS A 99 -11.00 -14.57 -9.78
N PRO A 100 -9.79 -14.94 -10.22
CA PRO A 100 -8.73 -13.98 -10.58
C PRO A 100 -9.17 -12.91 -11.57
N GLU A 101 -10.03 -13.25 -12.53
CA GLU A 101 -10.55 -12.35 -13.55
C GLU A 101 -11.61 -11.34 -13.04
N GLU A 102 -12.22 -11.62 -11.90
CA GLU A 102 -13.29 -10.79 -11.31
C GLU A 102 -12.74 -9.80 -10.26
N VAL A 103 -11.66 -10.16 -9.56
CA VAL A 103 -11.23 -9.44 -8.34
C VAL A 103 -10.87 -7.98 -8.57
N VAL A 104 -10.20 -7.65 -9.67
CA VAL A 104 -9.79 -6.26 -9.96
C VAL A 104 -11.01 -5.39 -10.24
N GLY A 105 -11.99 -5.91 -10.99
CA GLY A 105 -13.23 -5.19 -11.25
C GLY A 105 -14.03 -4.95 -9.97
N ASN A 106 -14.11 -5.96 -9.10
CA ASN A 106 -14.76 -5.86 -7.80
C ASN A 106 -14.06 -4.82 -6.90
N PHE A 107 -12.73 -4.84 -6.83
CA PHE A 107 -11.93 -3.89 -6.05
C PHE A 107 -12.20 -2.45 -6.48
N VAL A 108 -12.16 -2.16 -7.79
CA VAL A 108 -12.45 -0.82 -8.34
C VAL A 108 -13.89 -0.40 -8.05
N GLN A 109 -14.85 -1.32 -8.15
CA GLN A 109 -16.25 -1.03 -7.84
C GLN A 109 -16.45 -0.69 -6.37
N ILE A 110 -15.88 -1.47 -5.45
CA ILE A 110 -15.94 -1.22 -4.00
C ILE A 110 -15.29 0.13 -3.67
N GLY A 111 -14.11 0.40 -4.23
CA GLY A 111 -13.38 1.65 -4.05
C GLY A 111 -14.12 2.88 -4.58
N SER A 112 -14.75 2.75 -5.76
CA SER A 112 -15.60 3.79 -6.34
C SER A 112 -16.82 4.08 -5.45
N GLN A 113 -17.47 3.03 -4.93
CA GLN A 113 -18.61 3.19 -4.01
C GLN A 113 -18.19 3.85 -2.69
N ALA A 114 -17.06 3.43 -2.12
CA ALA A 114 -16.50 4.04 -0.91
C ALA A 114 -16.18 5.53 -1.14
N THR A 115 -15.61 5.87 -2.29
CA THR A 115 -15.26 7.25 -2.64
C THR A 115 -16.47 8.13 -2.90
N GLN A 116 -17.47 7.63 -3.63
CA GLN A 116 -18.74 8.34 -3.81
C GLN A 116 -19.43 8.59 -2.47
N LYS A 117 -19.46 7.59 -1.59
CA LYS A 117 -20.00 7.74 -0.24
C LYS A 117 -19.23 8.81 0.54
N ALA A 118 -17.90 8.74 0.59
CA ALA A 118 -17.06 9.71 1.28
C ALA A 118 -17.30 11.15 0.78
N ARG A 119 -17.36 11.36 -0.55
CA ARG A 119 -17.66 12.67 -1.16
C ARG A 119 -19.05 13.20 -0.79
N ALA A 120 -20.03 12.31 -0.68
CA ALA A 120 -21.40 12.67 -0.35
C ALA A 120 -21.61 12.92 1.15
N THR A 121 -20.86 12.23 2.03
CA THR A 121 -21.13 12.23 3.48
C THR A 121 -20.10 12.94 4.34
N ARG A 122 -18.91 13.26 3.81
CA ARG A 122 -17.85 13.95 4.56
C ARG A 122 -17.59 15.34 4.01
N ARG A 123 -17.24 16.26 4.90
CA ARG A 123 -16.70 17.57 4.49
C ARG A 123 -15.40 17.36 3.72
N ASN A 124 -15.29 17.95 2.54
CA ASN A 124 -14.15 17.69 1.65
C ASN A 124 -13.73 18.90 0.81
N GLN A 125 -12.50 18.84 0.32
CA GLN A 125 -11.94 19.67 -0.75
C GLN A 125 -11.41 18.71 -1.81
N LEU A 126 -12.04 18.66 -2.98
CA LEU A 126 -11.66 17.78 -4.08
C LEU A 126 -10.69 18.49 -5.02
N ASP A 127 -9.85 17.70 -5.70
CA ASP A 127 -8.96 18.18 -6.76
C ASP A 127 -8.04 19.34 -6.34
N VAL A 128 -7.58 19.32 -5.08
CA VAL A 128 -6.67 20.33 -4.54
C VAL A 128 -5.29 20.13 -5.20
N PRO A 129 -4.79 21.12 -5.96
CA PRO A 129 -3.50 20.98 -6.63
C PRO A 129 -2.35 21.08 -5.61
N TYR A 130 -1.41 20.15 -5.69
CA TYR A 130 -0.11 20.21 -5.01
C TYR A 130 1.05 20.46 -5.98
N GLY A 131 0.76 20.47 -7.28
CA GLY A 131 1.67 20.81 -8.37
C GLY A 131 0.88 21.31 -9.60
N ASP A 132 1.57 21.44 -10.73
CA ASP A 132 1.02 22.02 -11.96
C ASP A 132 0.44 20.96 -12.92
N GLY A 133 0.79 19.68 -12.73
CA GLY A 133 0.34 18.58 -13.58
C GLY A 133 -1.07 18.10 -13.25
N GLU A 134 -1.74 17.51 -14.24
CA GLU A 134 -3.09 16.93 -14.06
C GLU A 134 -3.14 15.82 -12.99
N GLY A 135 -2.06 15.03 -12.88
CA GLY A 135 -1.91 14.01 -11.83
C GLY A 135 -1.54 14.59 -10.47
N GLU A 136 -1.25 15.89 -10.36
CA GLU A 136 -0.68 16.51 -9.15
C GLU A 136 -1.77 17.12 -8.27
N LYS A 137 -2.80 16.32 -7.99
CA LYS A 137 -3.97 16.71 -7.21
C LYS A 137 -4.22 15.73 -6.07
N LEU A 138 -4.90 16.20 -5.03
CA LEU A 138 -5.35 15.36 -3.93
C LEU A 138 -6.75 15.76 -3.48
N ASP A 139 -7.50 14.80 -2.93
CA ASP A 139 -8.75 15.06 -2.25
C ASP A 139 -8.49 15.09 -0.74
N ILE A 140 -8.94 16.13 -0.04
CA ILE A 140 -8.83 16.26 1.42
C ILE A 140 -10.21 16.09 2.04
N TYR A 141 -10.34 15.16 2.98
CA TYR A 141 -11.54 14.89 3.75
C TYR A 141 -11.29 15.26 5.21
N PHE A 142 -12.23 15.98 5.79
CA PHE A 142 -12.09 16.55 7.12
C PHE A 142 -13.06 15.88 8.12
N PRO A 143 -12.69 15.80 9.40
CA PRO A 143 -13.63 15.53 10.48
C PRO A 143 -14.77 16.53 10.51
N ASP A 144 -15.86 16.15 11.18
CA ASP A 144 -17.02 17.02 11.38
C ASP A 144 -16.70 18.19 12.33
N GLU A 145 -15.83 17.94 13.32
CA GLU A 145 -15.33 18.97 14.22
C GLU A 145 -14.20 19.79 13.58
N ASP A 146 -14.26 21.12 13.72
CA ASP A 146 -13.20 22.01 13.29
C ASP A 146 -12.09 22.08 14.35
N SER A 147 -10.89 21.64 13.95
CA SER A 147 -9.67 21.84 14.72
C SER A 147 -8.59 22.52 13.89
N LYS A 148 -7.78 23.35 14.53
CA LYS A 148 -6.59 23.96 13.93
C LYS A 148 -5.37 23.01 13.92
N ALA A 149 -5.43 21.96 14.72
CA ALA A 149 -4.39 20.94 14.86
C ALA A 149 -5.04 19.55 14.78
N PHE A 150 -4.54 18.70 13.89
CA PHE A 150 -5.10 17.38 13.66
C PHE A 150 -4.02 16.44 13.11
N PRO A 151 -4.16 15.12 13.31
CA PRO A 151 -3.39 14.15 12.56
C PRO A 151 -3.83 14.14 11.09
N LEU A 152 -2.85 14.11 10.20
CA LEU A 152 -3.00 14.00 8.75
C LEU A 152 -2.66 12.58 8.32
N PHE A 153 -3.60 11.90 7.66
CA PHE A 153 -3.39 10.58 7.08
C PHE A 153 -3.39 10.68 5.56
N LEU A 154 -2.27 10.40 4.92
CA LEU A 154 -2.09 10.44 3.47
C LEU A 154 -2.17 9.01 2.93
N PHE A 155 -2.99 8.78 1.91
CA PHE A 155 -3.09 7.50 1.23
C PHE A 155 -2.55 7.57 -0.21
N LEU A 156 -1.66 6.64 -0.54
CA LEU A 156 -1.13 6.42 -1.89
C LEU A 156 -1.68 5.09 -2.44
N HIS A 157 -2.41 5.16 -3.56
CA HIS A 157 -3.08 3.99 -4.13
C HIS A 157 -2.11 2.99 -4.77
N GLY A 158 -2.61 1.78 -5.05
CA GLY A 158 -1.87 0.74 -5.77
C GLY A 158 -2.02 0.84 -7.30
N GLY A 159 -1.85 -0.29 -7.98
CA GLY A 159 -2.11 -0.40 -9.43
C GLY A 159 -0.86 -0.45 -10.32
N TYR A 160 0.26 -0.98 -9.81
CA TYR A 160 1.50 -1.15 -10.58
C TYR A 160 1.97 0.14 -11.29
N TRP A 161 1.71 1.30 -10.68
CA TRP A 161 2.05 2.62 -11.25
C TRP A 161 1.45 2.89 -12.65
N GLN A 162 0.49 2.08 -13.08
CA GLN A 162 -0.11 2.09 -14.42
C GLN A 162 -1.64 2.05 -14.38
N SER A 163 -2.22 1.95 -13.19
CA SER A 163 -3.66 1.98 -12.92
C SER A 163 -3.95 2.50 -11.51
N GLY A 164 -5.23 2.62 -11.17
CA GLY A 164 -5.72 3.22 -9.93
C GLY A 164 -5.96 4.72 -10.05
N SER A 165 -6.72 5.28 -9.10
CA SER A 165 -7.00 6.71 -9.02
C SER A 165 -7.28 7.14 -7.58
N LYS A 166 -7.17 8.44 -7.27
CA LYS A 166 -7.76 8.98 -6.04
C LYS A 166 -9.29 8.83 -6.01
N ASP A 167 -9.93 8.72 -7.18
CA ASP A 167 -11.39 8.68 -7.34
C ASP A 167 -12.02 7.32 -7.00
N ASP A 168 -11.21 6.29 -6.78
CA ASP A 168 -11.63 4.95 -6.36
C ASP A 168 -10.85 4.44 -5.14
N SER A 169 -10.20 5.32 -4.38
CA SER A 169 -9.24 4.94 -3.32
C SER A 169 -9.58 5.44 -1.91
N ALA A 170 -10.76 6.03 -1.68
CA ALA A 170 -11.12 6.64 -0.40
C ALA A 170 -11.71 5.65 0.63
N PHE A 171 -11.25 4.39 0.66
CA PHE A 171 -11.77 3.32 1.52
C PHE A 171 -11.83 3.71 3.00
N MET A 172 -10.72 4.28 3.50
CA MET A 172 -10.50 4.62 4.90
C MET A 172 -11.11 5.96 5.34
N VAL A 173 -11.62 6.77 4.41
CA VAL A 173 -12.04 8.15 4.73
C VAL A 173 -13.10 8.14 5.83
N ASN A 174 -14.15 7.34 5.69
CA ASN A 174 -15.26 7.38 6.64
C ASN A 174 -14.87 6.96 8.06
N PRO A 175 -14.18 5.83 8.30
CA PRO A 175 -13.76 5.46 9.65
C PRO A 175 -12.74 6.44 10.25
N LEU A 176 -11.79 6.95 9.47
CA LEU A 176 -10.73 7.80 10.02
C LEU A 176 -11.20 9.23 10.31
N THR A 177 -12.01 9.84 9.43
CA THR A 177 -12.53 11.19 9.71
C THR A 177 -13.51 11.21 10.88
N ALA A 178 -14.21 10.10 11.15
CA ALA A 178 -15.06 9.94 12.33
C ALA A 178 -14.25 9.99 13.65
N GLN A 179 -12.96 9.69 13.58
CA GLN A 179 -12.05 9.68 14.72
C GLN A 179 -11.24 10.99 14.84
N GLY A 180 -11.57 12.04 14.09
CA GLY A 180 -10.86 13.33 14.16
C GLY A 180 -9.61 13.42 13.28
N ILE A 181 -9.41 12.47 12.35
CA ILE A 181 -8.26 12.44 11.45
C ILE A 181 -8.60 13.12 10.11
N VAL A 182 -7.76 14.04 9.65
CA VAL A 182 -7.86 14.57 8.28
C VAL A 182 -7.23 13.57 7.32
N VAL A 183 -7.96 13.16 6.29
CA VAL A 183 -7.52 12.15 5.31
C VAL A 183 -7.26 12.82 3.97
N ALA A 184 -6.10 12.59 3.38
CA ALA A 184 -5.74 13.04 2.04
C ALA A 184 -5.54 11.83 1.12
N ILE A 185 -6.30 11.77 0.02
CA ILE A 185 -6.13 10.75 -1.03
C ILE A 185 -5.38 11.39 -2.19
N VAL A 186 -4.15 10.94 -2.44
CA VAL A 186 -3.21 11.58 -3.37
C VAL A 186 -3.31 10.91 -4.74
N ALA A 187 -3.48 11.71 -5.79
CA ALA A 187 -3.22 11.28 -7.15
C ALA A 187 -1.76 11.57 -7.51
N TYR A 188 -1.25 10.82 -8.48
CA TYR A 188 0.03 11.03 -9.16
C TYR A 188 -0.14 10.55 -10.60
N ASP A 189 0.75 10.98 -11.51
CA ASP A 189 0.71 10.48 -12.89
C ASP A 189 0.99 8.98 -12.92
N ILE A 190 0.45 8.28 -13.91
CA ILE A 190 0.66 6.83 -14.09
C ILE A 190 1.28 6.55 -15.46
N ALA A 191 1.94 5.41 -15.61
CA ALA A 191 2.49 4.96 -16.87
C ALA A 191 1.37 4.73 -17.91
N PRO A 192 1.64 4.98 -19.20
CA PRO A 192 2.93 5.38 -19.78
C PRO A 192 3.18 6.90 -19.76
N LYS A 193 2.27 7.70 -19.19
CA LYS A 193 2.39 9.17 -19.17
C LYS A 193 3.46 9.65 -18.18
N GLY A 194 3.51 9.04 -17.00
CA GLY A 194 4.51 9.29 -15.96
C GLY A 194 5.56 8.20 -15.88
N THR A 195 6.77 8.58 -15.48
CA THR A 195 7.87 7.68 -15.09
C THR A 195 7.86 7.47 -13.57
N LEU A 196 8.49 6.40 -13.08
CA LEU A 196 8.61 6.16 -11.63
C LEU A 196 9.31 7.32 -10.90
N ASP A 197 10.37 7.89 -11.48
CA ASP A 197 11.07 9.03 -10.86
C ASP A 197 10.15 10.24 -10.70
N GLN A 198 9.30 10.51 -11.70
CA GLN A 198 8.29 11.57 -11.62
C GLN A 198 7.23 11.29 -10.55
N MET A 199 6.76 10.04 -10.46
CA MET A 199 5.77 9.65 -9.45
C MET A 199 6.33 9.79 -8.03
N VAL A 200 7.59 9.38 -7.81
CA VAL A 200 8.29 9.54 -6.54
C VAL A 200 8.43 11.02 -6.17
N ASP A 201 8.82 11.87 -7.12
CA ASP A 201 8.89 13.33 -6.91
C ASP A 201 7.50 13.92 -6.59
N GLN A 202 6.48 13.52 -7.34
CA GLN A 202 5.08 13.95 -7.16
C GLN A 202 4.56 13.65 -5.76
N VAL A 203 4.63 12.38 -5.31
CA VAL A 203 4.15 12.03 -3.97
C VAL A 203 4.96 12.72 -2.88
N THR A 204 6.26 12.94 -3.10
CA THR A 204 7.10 13.70 -2.15
C THR A 204 6.64 15.15 -2.07
N ARG A 205 6.35 15.80 -3.19
CA ARG A 205 5.81 17.17 -3.22
C ARG A 205 4.41 17.27 -2.60
N SER A 206 3.58 16.23 -2.68
CA SER A 206 2.29 16.21 -1.99
C SER A 206 2.45 16.35 -0.46
N VAL A 207 3.49 15.73 0.13
CA VAL A 207 3.83 15.87 1.56
C VAL A 207 4.31 17.28 1.86
N VAL A 208 5.18 17.84 1.01
CA VAL A 208 5.67 19.23 1.13
C VAL A 208 4.49 20.21 1.15
N PHE A 209 3.55 20.03 0.22
CA PHE A 209 2.34 20.83 0.12
C PHE A 209 1.50 20.75 1.39
N LEU A 210 1.20 19.54 1.88
CA LEU A 210 0.39 19.36 3.08
C LEU A 210 1.07 19.90 4.33
N GLN A 211 2.38 19.73 4.48
CA GLN A 211 3.14 20.31 5.59
C GLN A 211 3.09 21.85 5.57
N ARG A 212 3.18 22.48 4.39
CA ARG A 212 3.12 23.94 4.25
C ARG A 212 1.71 24.47 4.47
N ARG A 213 0.70 23.76 3.98
CA ARG A 213 -0.72 24.12 4.10
C ARG A 213 -1.22 23.98 5.54
N TYR A 214 -0.72 22.97 6.26
CA TYR A 214 -1.11 22.66 7.63
C TYR A 214 0.12 22.61 8.54
N PRO A 215 0.77 23.75 8.82
CA PRO A 215 2.01 23.79 9.60
C PRO A 215 1.83 23.33 11.05
N SER A 216 0.60 23.45 11.59
CA SER A 216 0.22 23.04 12.95
C SER A 216 -0.34 21.62 13.04
N ASN A 217 -0.14 20.78 12.01
CA ASN A 217 -0.59 19.39 12.07
C ASN A 217 0.07 18.62 13.23
N GLU A 218 -0.66 17.70 13.83
CA GLU A 218 -0.17 16.90 14.97
C GLU A 218 0.66 15.68 14.53
N GLY A 219 0.76 15.46 13.22
CA GLY A 219 1.53 14.38 12.62
C GLY A 219 1.02 14.06 11.22
N ILE A 220 1.95 13.71 10.34
CA ILE A 220 1.68 13.20 8.99
C ILE A 220 1.99 11.71 9.00
N TYR A 221 0.97 10.90 8.72
CA TYR A 221 1.03 9.45 8.61
C TYR A 221 0.82 9.06 7.17
N LEU A 222 1.72 8.27 6.59
CA LEU A 222 1.62 7.83 5.21
C LEU A 222 1.21 6.36 5.18
N CYS A 223 0.15 6.06 4.45
CA CYS A 223 -0.25 4.71 4.12
C CYS A 223 -0.17 4.52 2.62
N GLY A 224 0.54 3.49 2.19
CA GLY A 224 0.59 3.10 0.79
C GLY A 224 0.16 1.65 0.63
N HIS A 225 -0.52 1.36 -0.48
CA HIS A 225 -0.88 -0.01 -0.86
C HIS A 225 -0.16 -0.43 -2.14
N SER A 226 0.46 -1.60 -2.17
CA SER A 226 1.08 -2.14 -3.40
C SER A 226 2.12 -1.17 -3.98
N ALA A 227 1.95 -0.72 -5.23
CA ALA A 227 2.74 0.37 -5.82
C ALA A 227 2.75 1.66 -4.99
N GLY A 228 1.69 1.97 -4.24
CA GLY A 228 1.66 3.09 -3.30
C GLY A 228 2.51 2.87 -2.05
N ALA A 229 2.67 1.62 -1.60
CA ALA A 229 3.57 1.29 -0.49
C ALA A 229 5.04 1.47 -0.90
N HIS A 230 5.36 1.13 -2.15
CA HIS A 230 6.64 1.50 -2.77
C HIS A 230 6.87 3.01 -2.75
N LEU A 231 5.90 3.80 -3.22
CA LEU A 231 6.00 5.25 -3.26
C LEU A 231 6.17 5.84 -1.85
N ALA A 232 5.42 5.33 -0.86
CA ALA A 232 5.57 5.71 0.54
C ALA A 232 6.96 5.36 1.10
N ALA A 233 7.52 4.20 0.73
CA ALA A 233 8.89 3.82 1.09
C ALA A 233 9.94 4.73 0.44
N MET A 234 9.72 5.21 -0.79
CA MET A 234 10.59 6.21 -1.41
C MET A 234 10.49 7.57 -0.71
N VAL A 235 9.30 7.98 -0.25
CA VAL A 235 9.11 9.19 0.58
C VAL A 235 9.82 9.09 1.92
N LEU A 236 9.82 7.91 2.55
CA LEU A 236 10.59 7.64 3.78
C LEU A 236 12.09 7.94 3.59
N LEU A 237 12.61 7.67 2.39
CA LEU A 237 14.02 7.83 2.01
C LEU A 237 14.34 9.21 1.42
N ALA A 238 13.35 10.11 1.33
CA ALA A 238 13.52 11.42 0.72
C ALA A 238 14.51 12.30 1.51
N ARG A 239 15.36 13.04 0.77
CA ARG A 239 16.27 14.03 1.35
C ARG A 239 15.53 15.36 1.56
N TRP A 240 14.77 15.46 2.65
CA TRP A 240 13.90 16.61 2.97
C TRP A 240 14.59 17.98 2.92
N THR A 241 15.89 18.05 3.22
CA THR A 241 16.69 19.28 3.07
C THR A 241 16.64 19.86 1.66
N LYS A 242 16.52 19.02 0.62
CA LYS A 242 16.37 19.47 -0.78
C LYS A 242 15.01 20.10 -1.07
N HIS A 243 13.99 19.79 -0.28
CA HIS A 243 12.62 20.29 -0.46
C HIS A 243 12.33 21.55 0.38
N GLY A 244 13.28 22.01 1.19
CA GLY A 244 13.15 23.22 2.00
C GLY A 244 12.06 23.14 3.07
N VAL A 245 11.70 21.92 3.51
CA VAL A 245 10.75 21.67 4.59
C VAL A 245 11.23 20.52 5.46
N THR A 246 10.79 20.49 6.72
CA THR A 246 10.92 19.33 7.60
C THR A 246 9.50 18.87 7.93
N PRO A 247 8.96 17.87 7.20
CA PRO A 247 7.61 17.41 7.47
C PRO A 247 7.51 16.72 8.82
N ASN A 248 6.40 16.93 9.51
CA ASN A 248 6.09 16.29 10.79
C ASN A 248 5.66 14.83 10.57
N LEU A 249 6.52 14.01 9.96
CA LEU A 249 6.24 12.60 9.68
C LEU A 249 6.22 11.80 11.00
N GLN A 250 5.11 11.12 11.27
CA GLN A 250 4.86 10.41 12.53
C GLN A 250 4.54 8.92 12.34
N GLY A 251 4.44 8.42 11.10
CA GLY A 251 4.31 6.98 10.86
C GLY A 251 4.18 6.61 9.38
N PHE A 252 4.63 5.40 9.05
CA PHE A 252 4.49 4.80 7.73
C PHE A 252 3.80 3.44 7.84
N LEU A 253 2.76 3.21 7.03
CA LEU A 253 2.07 1.94 6.89
C LEU A 253 2.24 1.47 5.45
N LEU A 254 3.07 0.46 5.26
CA LEU A 254 3.45 -0.06 3.95
C LEU A 254 2.73 -1.38 3.75
N VAL A 255 1.60 -1.34 3.04
CA VAL A 255 0.66 -2.46 2.92
C VAL A 255 0.88 -3.18 1.60
N SER A 256 1.29 -4.45 1.67
CA SER A 256 1.52 -5.35 0.54
C SER A 256 2.39 -4.71 -0.55
N GLY A 257 3.52 -4.10 -0.16
CA GLY A 257 4.39 -3.35 -1.05
C GLY A 257 5.41 -4.17 -1.83
N ILE A 258 6.01 -3.51 -2.84
CA ILE A 258 7.15 -3.99 -3.62
C ILE A 258 8.33 -3.05 -3.36
N TYR A 259 9.49 -3.58 -3.00
CA TYR A 259 10.64 -2.80 -2.54
C TYR A 259 11.91 -3.07 -3.36
N ASP A 260 11.97 -4.17 -4.10
CA ASP A 260 12.92 -4.46 -5.17
C ASP A 260 12.16 -4.65 -6.49
N LEU A 261 12.40 -3.74 -7.43
CA LEU A 261 11.68 -3.65 -8.71
C LEU A 261 12.38 -4.42 -9.82
N GLU A 262 13.62 -4.88 -9.61
CA GLU A 262 14.37 -5.64 -10.61
C GLU A 262 13.60 -6.85 -11.18
N PRO A 263 12.90 -7.67 -10.37
CA PRO A 263 12.14 -8.81 -10.89
C PRO A 263 11.05 -8.39 -11.89
N LEU A 264 10.45 -7.21 -11.68
CA LEU A 264 9.36 -6.73 -12.51
C LEU A 264 9.79 -6.44 -13.94
N VAL A 265 11.07 -6.11 -14.17
CA VAL A 265 11.63 -5.85 -15.51
C VAL A 265 11.35 -7.00 -16.48
N ALA A 266 11.30 -8.23 -15.96
CA ALA A 266 11.06 -9.46 -16.72
C ALA A 266 9.58 -9.91 -16.75
N THR A 267 8.65 -9.11 -16.24
CA THR A 267 7.21 -9.44 -16.20
C THR A 267 6.39 -8.56 -17.14
N SER A 268 5.16 -8.97 -17.43
CA SER A 268 4.23 -8.18 -18.25
C SER A 268 3.88 -6.82 -17.64
N GLN A 269 4.03 -6.66 -16.32
CA GLN A 269 3.80 -5.40 -15.60
C GLN A 269 4.73 -4.28 -16.08
N ASN A 270 5.90 -4.62 -16.65
CA ASN A 270 6.83 -3.63 -17.18
C ASN A 270 6.42 -3.09 -18.57
N GLY A 271 5.38 -3.63 -19.22
CA GLY A 271 4.98 -3.21 -20.57
C GLY A 271 4.69 -1.70 -20.69
N PRO A 272 3.85 -1.12 -19.81
CA PRO A 272 3.58 0.33 -19.79
C PRO A 272 4.72 1.17 -19.20
N LEU A 273 5.42 0.65 -18.20
CA LEU A 273 6.49 1.37 -17.48
C LEU A 273 7.79 1.47 -18.27
N ARG A 274 8.10 0.43 -19.07
CA ARG A 274 9.33 0.30 -19.86
C ARG A 274 10.61 0.56 -19.06
N MET A 275 10.62 0.12 -17.80
CA MET A 275 11.79 0.24 -16.93
C MET A 275 12.96 -0.50 -17.55
N THR A 276 14.10 0.19 -17.60
CA THR A 276 15.40 -0.48 -17.69
C THR A 276 15.78 -1.08 -16.34
N LEU A 277 16.81 -1.92 -16.32
CA LEU A 277 17.39 -2.41 -15.06
C LEU A 277 17.87 -1.25 -14.18
N GLU A 278 18.42 -0.19 -14.79
CA GLU A 278 18.88 1.00 -14.06
C GLU A 278 17.71 1.74 -13.41
N ASP A 279 16.59 1.91 -14.13
CA ASP A 279 15.37 2.53 -13.58
C ASP A 279 14.82 1.74 -12.40
N ALA A 280 14.76 0.40 -12.55
CA ALA A 280 14.29 -0.49 -11.50
C ALA A 280 15.20 -0.41 -10.25
N GLN A 281 16.52 -0.44 -10.43
CA GLN A 281 17.47 -0.34 -9.32
C GLN A 281 17.39 1.03 -8.63
N ARG A 282 17.34 2.13 -9.40
CA ARG A 282 17.20 3.49 -8.86
C ARG A 282 15.87 3.69 -8.15
N ASN A 283 14.81 2.99 -8.54
CA ASN A 283 13.51 3.04 -7.88
C ASN A 283 13.28 1.88 -6.90
N SER A 284 14.28 1.10 -6.51
CA SER A 284 14.13 0.05 -5.49
C SER A 284 14.49 0.57 -4.11
N PRO A 285 13.52 0.92 -3.22
CA PRO A 285 13.82 1.41 -1.88
C PRO A 285 14.68 0.43 -1.07
N GLN A 286 14.57 -0.88 -1.32
CA GLN A 286 15.42 -1.93 -0.74
C GLN A 286 16.93 -1.67 -0.94
N ARG A 287 17.32 -1.01 -2.03
CA ARG A 287 18.73 -0.76 -2.41
C ARG A 287 19.30 0.54 -1.85
N HIS A 288 18.44 1.40 -1.31
CA HIS A 288 18.84 2.72 -0.83
C HIS A 288 18.97 2.78 0.69
N LEU A 289 18.43 1.80 1.42
CA LEU A 289 18.46 1.76 2.88
C LEU A 289 19.89 1.78 3.47
N ASP A 290 20.84 1.13 2.81
CA ASP A 290 22.24 1.07 3.26
C ASP A 290 23.07 2.31 2.85
N VAL A 291 22.61 3.07 1.85
CA VAL A 291 23.36 4.17 1.20
C VAL A 291 22.92 5.54 1.70
N VAL A 292 21.85 5.62 2.49
CA VAL A 292 21.31 6.87 3.02
C VAL A 292 21.85 7.09 4.44
N PRO A 293 22.93 7.87 4.65
CA PRO A 293 23.35 8.31 5.98
C PRO A 293 22.39 9.37 6.59
N ALA A 294 21.17 9.51 6.06
CA ALA A 294 20.22 10.49 6.51
C ALA A 294 19.29 9.86 7.56
N GLN A 295 19.68 9.96 8.84
CA GLN A 295 18.67 10.45 9.79
C GLN A 295 18.28 11.88 9.32
N PRO A 296 17.03 12.38 9.47
CA PRO A 296 16.04 12.01 10.49
C PRO A 296 14.56 12.05 9.98
N VAL A 297 13.82 10.94 10.11
CA VAL A 297 12.52 11.10 10.77
C VAL A 297 12.84 10.92 12.25
N ALA A 298 12.21 11.66 13.17
CA ALA A 298 12.48 11.49 14.60
C ALA A 298 12.69 9.99 14.90
N PRO A 299 13.74 9.53 15.61
CA PRO A 299 14.04 8.11 15.84
C PRO A 299 12.87 7.26 16.38
N ALA A 300 11.76 7.91 16.73
CA ALA A 300 10.49 7.36 17.13
C ALA A 300 9.48 7.06 16.00
N CYS A 301 9.66 7.49 14.75
CA CYS A 301 8.66 7.29 13.67
C CYS A 301 8.55 5.79 13.33
N PRO A 302 7.43 5.13 13.66
CA PRO A 302 7.24 3.73 13.41
C PRO A 302 6.99 3.47 11.92
N VAL A 303 7.64 2.44 11.38
CA VAL A 303 7.39 1.88 10.05
C VAL A 303 6.73 0.52 10.21
N LEU A 304 5.48 0.40 9.81
CA LEU A 304 4.72 -0.85 9.84
C LEU A 304 4.70 -1.43 8.43
N VAL A 305 5.36 -2.57 8.25
CA VAL A 305 5.29 -3.34 7.01
C VAL A 305 4.22 -4.41 7.18
N LEU A 306 3.18 -4.36 6.36
CA LEU A 306 2.02 -5.25 6.45
C LEU A 306 1.87 -6.03 5.15
N VAL A 307 1.42 -7.28 5.24
CA VAL A 307 1.13 -8.11 4.07
C VAL A 307 -0.08 -9.01 4.33
N GLY A 308 -0.91 -9.26 3.31
CA GLY A 308 -2.04 -10.16 3.45
C GLY A 308 -1.59 -11.62 3.57
N GLN A 309 -2.31 -12.44 4.32
CA GLN A 309 -2.02 -13.88 4.40
C GLN A 309 -2.05 -14.54 3.01
N HIS A 310 -2.98 -14.11 2.15
CA HIS A 310 -3.20 -14.68 0.83
C HIS A 310 -2.55 -13.85 -0.29
N ASP A 311 -1.55 -13.03 0.06
CA ASP A 311 -0.61 -12.46 -0.92
C ASP A 311 0.34 -13.53 -1.50
N SER A 312 1.01 -13.19 -2.59
CA SER A 312 1.99 -14.09 -3.21
C SER A 312 3.26 -14.24 -2.35
N PRO A 313 3.98 -15.37 -2.48
CA PRO A 313 5.28 -15.55 -1.85
C PRO A 313 6.27 -14.41 -2.10
N GLU A 314 6.30 -13.79 -3.29
CA GLU A 314 7.18 -12.65 -3.55
C GLU A 314 6.78 -11.40 -2.75
N PHE A 315 5.48 -11.10 -2.59
CA PHE A 315 5.04 -9.98 -1.74
C PHE A 315 5.37 -10.22 -0.27
N HIS A 316 5.24 -11.46 0.21
CA HIS A 316 5.70 -11.87 1.54
C HIS A 316 7.21 -11.71 1.71
N ARG A 317 7.98 -12.21 0.75
CA ARG A 317 9.45 -12.16 0.76
C ARG A 317 9.93 -10.71 0.79
N GLN A 318 9.48 -9.89 -0.16
CA GLN A 318 9.90 -8.49 -0.25
C GLN A 318 9.51 -7.70 1.00
N SER A 319 8.30 -7.90 1.53
CA SER A 319 7.85 -7.24 2.77
C SER A 319 8.72 -7.61 3.96
N LYS A 320 9.06 -8.90 4.10
CA LYS A 320 9.92 -9.37 5.18
C LYS A 320 11.36 -8.86 5.05
N GLU A 321 11.94 -8.93 3.86
CA GLU A 321 13.31 -8.46 3.60
C GLU A 321 13.45 -6.94 3.82
N PHE A 322 12.46 -6.16 3.38
CA PHE A 322 12.44 -4.72 3.59
C PHE A 322 12.35 -4.37 5.07
N TYR A 323 11.47 -5.05 5.82
CA TYR A 323 11.40 -4.93 7.28
C TYR A 323 12.72 -5.29 7.97
N GLU A 324 13.34 -6.42 7.62
CA GLU A 324 14.60 -6.85 8.22
C GLU A 324 15.73 -5.85 7.92
N THR A 325 15.72 -5.27 6.74
CA THR A 325 16.69 -4.23 6.35
C THR A 325 16.46 -2.93 7.13
N LEU A 326 15.20 -2.50 7.28
CA LEU A 326 14.84 -1.36 8.13
C LEU A 326 15.35 -1.54 9.57
N LEU A 327 15.15 -2.72 10.17
CA LEU A 327 15.67 -3.02 11.51
C LEU A 327 17.20 -2.98 11.56
N ARG A 328 17.87 -3.57 10.57
CA ARG A 328 19.33 -3.64 10.50
C ARG A 328 19.97 -2.25 10.45
N VAL A 329 19.37 -1.32 9.71
CA VAL A 329 19.87 0.06 9.60
C VAL A 329 19.33 0.99 10.70
N GLY A 330 18.60 0.46 11.68
CA GLY A 330 18.25 1.15 12.93
C GLY A 330 16.88 1.84 12.95
N TRP A 331 15.99 1.59 11.98
CA TRP A 331 14.62 2.11 12.02
C TRP A 331 13.76 1.37 13.05
N LYS A 332 12.82 2.10 13.66
CA LYS A 332 11.74 1.50 14.45
C LYS A 332 10.72 0.87 13.49
N ALA A 333 10.92 -0.40 13.15
CA ALA A 333 10.04 -1.11 12.23
C ALA A 333 9.32 -2.29 12.91
N SER A 334 8.16 -2.66 12.37
CA SER A 334 7.45 -3.89 12.72
C SER A 334 6.88 -4.54 11.47
N PHE A 335 6.77 -5.87 11.47
CA PHE A 335 6.18 -6.66 10.40
C PHE A 335 4.95 -7.38 10.90
N GLN A 336 3.86 -7.32 10.13
CA GLN A 336 2.62 -8.03 10.44
C GLN A 336 2.03 -8.67 9.19
N GLN A 337 1.76 -9.96 9.27
CA GLN A 337 0.91 -10.64 8.30
C GLN A 337 -0.53 -10.60 8.80
N LEU A 338 -1.43 -10.02 8.01
CA LEU A 338 -2.85 -9.93 8.36
C LEU A 338 -3.58 -11.20 7.94
N HIS A 339 -4.29 -11.81 8.89
CA HIS A 339 -4.95 -13.10 8.72
C HIS A 339 -6.22 -12.98 7.86
N GLY A 340 -6.44 -13.96 6.98
CA GLY A 340 -7.68 -14.11 6.21
C GLY A 340 -7.91 -13.09 5.10
N VAL A 341 -6.95 -12.21 4.82
CA VAL A 341 -7.03 -11.20 3.76
C VAL A 341 -6.04 -11.50 2.64
N ASP A 342 -6.45 -11.14 1.42
CA ASP A 342 -5.65 -11.11 0.20
C ASP A 342 -5.13 -9.69 -0.10
N HIS A 343 -4.46 -9.54 -1.24
CA HIS A 343 -3.87 -8.27 -1.67
C HIS A 343 -4.87 -7.13 -1.83
N PHE A 344 -6.15 -7.43 -2.01
CA PHE A 344 -7.19 -6.45 -2.34
C PHE A 344 -8.06 -6.15 -1.12
N ASP A 345 -8.63 -7.19 -0.49
CA ASP A 345 -9.56 -6.98 0.62
C ASP A 345 -8.88 -6.43 1.89
N ILE A 346 -7.56 -6.55 2.01
CA ILE A 346 -6.75 -5.85 3.02
C ILE A 346 -6.98 -4.33 3.02
N ILE A 347 -7.26 -3.73 1.86
CA ILE A 347 -7.62 -2.31 1.73
C ILE A 347 -9.14 -2.10 1.61
N GLU A 348 -9.89 -3.01 0.96
CA GLU A 348 -11.36 -2.91 0.89
C GLU A 348 -11.99 -2.83 2.30
N ASN A 349 -11.42 -3.59 3.24
CA ASN A 349 -11.89 -3.66 4.62
C ASN A 349 -11.65 -2.38 5.42
N LEU A 350 -10.82 -1.44 4.93
CA LEU A 350 -10.66 -0.11 5.55
C LEU A 350 -11.93 0.74 5.54
N THR A 351 -12.97 0.31 4.81
CA THR A 351 -14.32 0.88 4.90
C THR A 351 -15.00 0.60 6.24
N ARG A 352 -14.49 -0.36 7.01
CA ARG A 352 -15.02 -0.81 8.30
C ARG A 352 -14.16 -0.28 9.44
N GLU A 353 -14.81 0.26 10.45
CA GLU A 353 -14.13 0.77 11.64
C GLU A 353 -13.50 -0.33 12.47
N ASP A 354 -14.15 -1.49 12.59
CA ASP A 354 -13.72 -2.64 13.38
C ASP A 354 -12.68 -3.53 12.68
N ASP A 355 -12.29 -3.20 11.44
CA ASP A 355 -11.28 -3.95 10.72
C ASP A 355 -9.90 -3.86 11.40
N VAL A 356 -9.13 -4.94 11.33
CA VAL A 356 -7.83 -5.06 11.98
C VAL A 356 -6.85 -3.98 11.48
N LEU A 357 -6.81 -3.70 10.17
CA LEU A 357 -5.93 -2.66 9.64
C LEU A 357 -6.40 -1.27 10.04
N THR A 358 -7.71 -1.01 10.06
CA THR A 358 -8.26 0.25 10.58
C THR A 358 -7.85 0.47 12.04
N GLN A 359 -7.95 -0.56 12.89
CA GLN A 359 -7.54 -0.48 14.29
C GLN A 359 -6.03 -0.28 14.46
N ILE A 360 -5.21 -0.90 13.60
CA ILE A 360 -3.76 -0.66 13.56
C ILE A 360 -3.46 0.79 13.20
N ILE A 361 -4.15 1.37 12.21
CA ILE A 361 -4.01 2.78 11.82
C ILE A 361 -4.34 3.68 13.01
N LEU A 362 -5.53 3.52 13.62
CA LEU A 362 -5.98 4.35 14.74
C LEU A 362 -5.02 4.26 15.92
N LYS A 363 -4.52 3.06 16.24
CA LYS A 363 -3.51 2.87 17.28
C LYS A 363 -2.21 3.61 16.96
N THR A 364 -1.76 3.54 15.71
CA THR A 364 -0.53 4.21 15.27
C THR A 364 -0.66 5.73 15.38
N VAL A 365 -1.84 6.27 15.01
CA VAL A 365 -2.12 7.71 15.08
C VAL A 365 -2.22 8.20 16.53
N PHE A 366 -3.00 7.54 17.39
CA PHE A 366 -3.31 8.07 18.72
C PHE A 366 -2.40 7.59 19.85
N GLN A 367 -1.79 6.41 19.75
CA GLN A 367 -1.07 5.82 20.89
C GLN A 367 0.45 6.01 20.83
N LYS A 368 1.00 6.59 19.75
CA LYS A 368 2.46 6.71 19.50
C LYS A 368 3.20 5.44 19.95
N LEU A 369 3.04 4.37 19.16
CA LEU A 369 3.72 3.06 19.37
C LEU A 369 5.18 3.23 19.74
#